data_AF-C4V5R9-F1
#
_entry.id   AF-C4V5R9-F1
#
_cell.length_a   1.000
_cell.length_b   1.000
_cell.length_c   1.000
_cell.angle_alpha   90.00
_cell.angle_beta   90.00
_cell.angle_gamma   90.00
#
_symmetry.space_group_name_H-M   'P 1'
#
loop_
_entity.id
_entity.type
_entity.pdbx_description
1 polymer ?
#
loop_
_entity_poly.entity_id
_entity_poly.type
_entity_poly.pdbx_seq_one_letter_code
_entity_poly.pdbx_strand_id
1 'polypeptide(L)' 'MAKSPNSSGNAAADLDLRYEPVQDMGVFLRINNIFNTEYQDKLCHPAEGTNFLLGMDMTF' A
#
# COMPACT_ATOMS: atom_id res chain seq x y z
N MET A 1 0.27 -4.96 -31.43
CA MET A 1 -0.31 -3.63 -31.11
C MET A 1 -0.02 -3.35 -29.65
N ALA A 2 0.91 -2.44 -29.34
CA ALA A 2 1.12 -2.01 -27.96
C ALA A 2 -0.11 -1.19 -27.54
N LYS A 3 -0.82 -1.61 -26.48
CA LYS A 3 -1.88 -0.80 -25.86
C LYS A 3 -1.24 0.54 -25.51
N SER A 4 -1.71 1.63 -26.10
CA SER A 4 -1.40 2.98 -25.63
C SER A 4 -1.60 3.03 -24.11
N PRO A 5 -0.72 3.70 -23.33
CA PRO A 5 -0.88 3.76 -21.88
C PRO A 5 -2.17 4.54 -21.59
N ASN A 6 -3.26 3.81 -21.41
CA ASN A 6 -4.56 4.37 -21.06
C ASN A 6 -4.53 4.60 -19.55
N SER A 7 -3.75 5.60 -19.14
CA SER A 7 -3.71 6.06 -17.75
C SER A 7 -4.86 7.03 -17.55
N SER A 8 -6.09 6.51 -17.49
CA SER A 8 -7.18 7.24 -16.88
C SER A 8 -6.80 7.51 -15.42
N GLY A 9 -7.10 8.70 -14.90
CA GLY A 9 -6.83 9.00 -13.50
C GLY A 9 -7.45 7.95 -12.59
N ASN A 10 -6.65 7.35 -11.72
CA ASN A 10 -7.05 6.28 -10.81
C ASN A 10 -6.96 6.78 -9.37
N ALA A 11 -7.95 6.42 -8.56
CA ALA A 11 -7.93 6.68 -7.12
C ALA A 11 -7.38 5.45 -6.40
N ALA A 12 -6.24 5.59 -5.74
CA ALA A 12 -5.68 4.61 -4.83
C ALA A 12 -5.51 5.27 -3.46
N ALA A 13 -5.64 4.49 -2.40
CA ALA A 13 -5.43 4.96 -1.03
C ALA A 13 -4.75 3.88 -0.21
N ASP A 14 -3.94 4.33 0.74
CA ASP A 14 -3.24 3.49 1.69
C ASP A 14 -3.78 3.77 3.10
N LEU A 15 -3.79 2.74 3.95
CA LEU A 15 -4.23 2.81 5.33
C LEU A 15 -3.10 2.36 6.25
N ASP A 16 -2.68 3.26 7.14
CA ASP A 16 -1.69 3.00 8.17
C ASP A 16 -2.33 3.05 9.56
N LEU A 17 -2.24 1.95 10.30
CA LEU A 17 -2.66 1.82 11.68
C LEU A 17 -1.43 1.54 12.55
N ARG A 18 -1.31 2.24 13.67
CA ARG A 18 -0.26 2.03 14.67
C ARG A 18 -0.88 2.00 16.05
N TYR A 19 -0.46 1.03 16.86
CA TYR A 19 -0.86 0.87 18.25
C TYR A 19 0.38 0.67 19.12
N GLU A 20 0.46 1.39 20.23
CA GLU A 20 1.61 1.36 21.15
C GLU A 20 1.17 0.71 22.47
N PRO A 21 1.22 -0.65 22.57
CA PRO A 21 0.76 -1.37 23.75
C PRO A 21 1.54 -1.05 25.03
N VAL A 22 2.85 -0.80 24.92
CA VAL A 22 3.72 -0.43 26.04
C VAL A 22 4.72 0.61 25.58
N GLN A 23 5.32 1.34 26.54
CA GLN A 23 6.39 2.28 26.23
C GLN A 23 7.50 1.54 25.48
N ASP A 24 7.99 2.15 24.40
CA ASP A 24 9.03 1.60 23.53
C ASP A 24 8.67 0.35 22.70
N MET A 25 7.38 0.00 22.59
CA MET A 25 6.89 -1.03 21.68
C MET A 25 5.65 -0.58 20.91
N GLY A 26 5.77 -0.55 19.59
CA GLY A 26 4.67 -0.33 18.66
C GLY A 26 4.35 -1.58 17.84
N VAL A 27 3.08 -1.70 17.46
CA VAL A 27 2.58 -2.64 16.46
C VAL A 27 1.96 -1.81 15.35
N PHE A 28 2.29 -2.09 14.10
CA PHE A 28 1.74 -1.37 12.96
C PHE A 28 1.17 -2.32 11.90
N LEU A 29 0.09 -1.90 11.29
CA LEU A 29 -0.53 -2.52 10.12
C LEU A 29 -0.63 -1.47 9.03
N ARG A 30 0.01 -1.74 7.89
CA ARG A 30 -0.09 -0.98 6.65
C ARG A 30 -0.85 -1.78 5.61
N ILE A 31 -1.83 -1.16 4.97
CA ILE A 31 -2.57 -1.70 3.85
C ILE A 31 -2.36 -0.76 2.67
N ASN A 32 -1.67 -1.22 1.63
CA ASN A 32 -1.51 -0.44 0.40
C ASN A 32 -2.62 -0.79 -0.58
N ASN A 33 -3.07 0.20 -1.37
CA ASN A 33 -4.12 0.03 -2.38
C ASN A 33 -5.40 -0.61 -1.80
N ILE A 34 -5.98 0.00 -0.77
CA ILE A 34 -7.15 -0.54 -0.03
C ILE A 34 -8.41 -0.71 -0.91
N PHE A 35 -8.49 0.02 -2.02
CA PHE A 35 -9.58 -0.09 -2.99
C PHE A 35 -9.33 -1.17 -4.06
N ASN A 36 -8.17 -1.83 -4.03
CA ASN A 36 -7.71 -2.79 -5.04
C ASN A 36 -7.81 -2.23 -6.46
N THR A 37 -7.45 -0.95 -6.62
CA THR A 37 -7.56 -0.25 -7.89
C THR A 37 -6.51 -0.81 -8.84
N GLU A 38 -6.93 -1.23 -10.03
CA GLU A 38 -6.03 -1.63 -11.10
C GLU A 38 -5.47 -0.38 -11.78
N TYR A 39 -4.18 -0.10 -11.56
CA TYR A 39 -3.46 0.96 -12.27
C TYR A 39 -2.09 0.47 -12.75
N GLN A 40 -1.41 1.26 -13.57
CA GLN A 40 -0.03 0.97 -13.96
C GLN A 40 0.90 1.84 -13.11
N ASP A 41 1.75 1.21 -12.29
CA ASP A 41 2.78 1.92 -11.52
C ASP A 41 3.91 2.41 -12.45
N LYS A 42 4.25 1.61 -13.47
CA LYS A 42 5.23 1.95 -14.53
C LYS A 42 4.67 1.54 -15.88
N LEU A 43 5.29 2.04 -16.96
CA LEU A 43 4.87 1.69 -18.31
C LEU A 43 4.84 0.16 -18.48
N CYS A 44 3.65 -0.40 -18.75
CA CYS A 44 3.43 -1.84 -18.88
C CYS A 44 3.73 -2.67 -17.60
N HIS A 45 3.81 -2.03 -16.44
CA HIS A 45 3.93 -2.71 -15.14
C HIS A 45 2.63 -2.48 -14.36
N PRO A 46 1.78 -3.52 -14.17
CA PRO A 46 0.61 -3.39 -13.33
C PRO A 46 1.07 -3.06 -11.91
N ALA A 47 0.38 -2.13 -11.26
CA ALA A 47 0.55 -1.92 -9.84
C ALA A 47 0.18 -3.21 -9.10
N GLU A 48 0.85 -3.44 -7.97
CA GLU A 48 0.41 -4.48 -7.08
C GLU A 48 -1.00 -4.14 -6.55
N GLY A 49 -1.83 -5.18 -6.40
CA GLY A 49 -3.18 -5.03 -5.84
C GLY A 49 -3.13 -4.65 -4.36
N THR A 50 -4.20 -4.96 -3.62
CA THR A 50 -4.17 -4.74 -2.17
C THR A 50 -3.06 -5.56 -1.50
N ASN A 51 -2.18 -4.87 -0.77
CA ASN A 51 -1.05 -5.48 -0.08
C ASN A 51 -1.08 -5.15 1.42
N PHE A 52 -0.55 -6.05 2.23
CA PHE A 52 -0.56 -5.95 3.69
C PHE A 52 0.86 -6.04 4.23
N LEU A 53 1.21 -5.16 5.16
CA LEU A 53 2.44 -5.21 5.94
C LEU A 53 2.08 -5.09 7.42
N LEU A 54 2.37 -6.14 8.18
CA LEU A 54 2.22 -6.17 9.63
C LEU A 54 3.63 -6.23 10.24
N GLY A 55 3.87 -5.38 11.24
CA GLY A 55 5.14 -5.37 11.93
C GLY A 55 5.05 -4.88 13.37
N MET A 56 6.17 -5.02 14.07
CA MET A 56 6.37 -4.49 15.41
C MET A 56 7.66 -3.67 15.41
N ASP A 57 7.64 -2.50 16.04
CA ASP A 57 8.81 -1.66 16.28
C ASP A 57 9.12 -1.62 17.77
N MET A 58 10.39 -1.79 18.12
CA MET A 58 10.87 -1.68 19.50
C MET A 58 12.02 -0.69 19.55
N THR A 59 11.97 0.25 20.48
CA THR A 59 13.05 1.21 20.77
C THR A 59 13.75 0.82 22.08
N PHE A 60 15.04 1.12 22.21
CA PHE A 60 15.87 0.76 23.37
C PHE A 60 16.83 1.89 23.76
#